data_AF-A0A2U9ID83-F1
#
_entry.id   AF-A0A2U9ID83-F1
#
_cell.length_a   1.000
_cell.length_b   1.000
_cell.length_c   1.000
_cell.angle_alpha   90.00
_cell.angle_beta   90.00
_cell.angle_gamma   90.00
#
_symmetry.space_group_name_H-M   'P 1'
#
loop_
_entity.id
_entity.type
_entity.pdbx_description
1 polymer ?
#
loop_
_entity_poly.entity_id
_entity_poly.type
_entity_poly.pdbx_seq_one_letter_code
_entity_poly.pdbx_strand_id
1 'polypeptide(L)'
;MANQKDVESVIAVYSETGIFGVLKNEEKNVEDVSSDPKIQVYACGVAMKMNNLTENDLAKGVKVAPISFYEIAKWQKEGYIYLRL
;
A
#
# COMPACT_ATOMS: atom_id res chain seq x y z
N MET A 1 -13.63 -3.25 -22.33
CA MET A 1 -13.26 -3.68 -20.97
C MET A 1 -11.81 -3.32 -20.78
N ALA A 2 -11.46 -2.55 -19.74
CA ALA A 2 -10.08 -2.25 -19.42
C ALA A 2 -9.39 -3.51 -18.88
N ASN A 3 -8.22 -3.85 -19.40
CA ASN A 3 -7.36 -4.93 -18.91
C ASN A 3 -6.30 -4.38 -17.96
N GLN A 4 -5.73 -5.24 -17.10
CA GLN A 4 -4.64 -4.87 -16.20
C GLN A 4 -3.44 -4.22 -16.92
N LYS A 5 -3.21 -4.57 -18.19
CA LYS A 5 -2.16 -3.97 -19.03
C LYS A 5 -2.40 -2.50 -19.37
N ASP A 6 -3.66 -2.05 -19.31
CA ASP A 6 -4.08 -0.67 -19.57
C ASP A 6 -3.89 0.22 -18.34
N VAL A 7 -3.52 -0.37 -17.19
CA VAL A 7 -3.25 0.37 -15.96
C VAL A 7 -1.81 0.88 -15.98
N GLU A 8 -1.66 2.20 -15.89
CA GLU A 8 -0.37 2.88 -15.85
C GLU A 8 0.26 2.85 -14.45
N SER A 9 -0.57 2.94 -13.40
CA SER A 9 -0.15 3.04 -12.00
C SER A 9 -1.22 2.51 -11.06
N VAL A 10 -0.80 1.79 -10.01
CA VAL A 10 -1.65 1.34 -8.90
C VAL A 10 -1.05 1.82 -7.60
N ILE A 11 -1.88 2.41 -6.74
CA ILE A 11 -1.50 2.76 -5.38
C ILE A 11 -2.25 1.84 -4.42
N ALA A 12 -1.52 0.92 -3.78
CA ALA A 12 -2.06 0.01 -2.80
C ALA A 12 -1.80 0.55 -1.38
N VAL A 13 -2.85 0.98 -0.69
CA VAL A 13 -2.74 1.52 0.69
C VAL A 13 -3.31 0.52 1.68
N TYR A 14 -2.44 -0.06 2.50
CA TYR A 14 -2.80 -0.97 3.58
C TYR A 14 -3.07 -0.16 4.86
N SER A 15 -4.32 -0.16 5.32
CA SER A 15 -4.78 0.57 6.50
C SER A 15 -5.31 -0.38 7.57
N GLU A 16 -5.39 0.11 8.81
CA GLU A 16 -5.96 -0.64 9.94
C GLU A 16 -5.29 -2.01 10.10
N THR A 17 -6.06 -3.10 10.12
CA THR A 17 -5.53 -4.47 10.20
C THR A 17 -4.87 -4.95 8.90
N GLY A 18 -5.09 -4.26 7.79
CA GLY A 18 -4.46 -4.59 6.51
C GLY A 18 -2.93 -4.50 6.57
N ILE A 19 -2.36 -3.68 7.46
CA ILE A 19 -0.90 -3.52 7.58
C ILE A 19 -0.17 -4.84 7.88
N PHE A 20 -0.85 -5.82 8.47
CA PHE A 20 -0.25 -7.13 8.75
C PHE A 20 0.10 -7.88 7.48
N GLY A 21 -0.58 -7.61 6.36
CA GLY A 21 -0.29 -8.22 5.07
C GLY A 21 0.99 -7.72 4.39
N VAL A 22 1.58 -6.62 4.85
CA VAL A 22 2.78 -5.99 4.25
C VAL A 22 4.00 -6.04 5.17
N LEU A 23 3.98 -6.93 6.17
CA LEU A 23 5.11 -7.16 7.07
C LEU A 23 6.17 -8.07 6.44
N LYS A 24 7.40 -8.04 6.96
CA LYS A 24 8.50 -8.89 6.49
C LYS A 24 8.17 -10.38 6.50
N ASN A 25 7.44 -10.87 7.50
CA ASN A 25 7.03 -12.27 7.55
C ASN A 25 6.01 -12.65 6.47
N GLU A 26 5.36 -11.65 5.86
CA GLU A 26 4.42 -11.80 4.75
C GLU A 26 5.04 -11.42 3.39
N GLU A 27 6.35 -11.20 3.31
CA GLU A 27 7.02 -10.68 2.10
C GLU A 27 6.70 -11.50 0.85
N LYS A 28 6.62 -12.84 0.96
CA LYS A 28 6.23 -13.73 -0.14
C LYS A 28 4.81 -13.48 -0.67
N ASN A 29 3.90 -13.00 0.17
CA ASN A 29 2.51 -12.72 -0.20
C ASN A 29 2.35 -11.37 -0.90
N VAL A 30 3.35 -10.49 -0.77
CA VAL A 30 3.34 -9.15 -1.39
C VAL A 30 4.44 -8.95 -2.43
N GLU A 31 5.35 -9.90 -2.62
CA GLU A 31 6.49 -9.82 -3.54
C GLU A 31 6.04 -9.52 -4.98
N ASP A 32 5.01 -10.20 -5.47
CA ASP A 32 4.47 -9.97 -6.82
C ASP A 32 3.95 -8.53 -6.99
N VAL A 33 3.42 -7.95 -5.91
CA VAL A 33 2.85 -6.61 -5.90
C VAL A 33 3.92 -5.56 -5.66
N SER A 34 4.89 -5.82 -4.79
CA SER A 34 5.95 -4.86 -4.43
C SER A 34 7.10 -4.82 -5.45
N SER A 35 7.25 -5.85 -6.28
CA SER A 35 8.24 -5.91 -7.36
C SER A 35 7.75 -5.32 -8.68
N ASP A 36 6.43 -5.18 -8.89
CA ASP A 36 5.88 -4.53 -10.08
C ASP A 36 6.14 -3.01 -10.02
N PRO A 37 6.89 -2.43 -10.97
CA PRO A 37 7.22 -1.00 -10.96
C PRO A 37 6.00 -0.08 -11.12
N LYS A 38 4.85 -0.61 -11.58
CA LYS A 38 3.59 0.13 -11.68
C LYS A 38 2.85 0.22 -10.35
N ILE A 39 3.19 -0.61 -9.37
CA ILE A 39 2.47 -0.68 -8.10
C ILE A 39 3.30 -0.05 -6.99
N GLN A 40 2.69 0.89 -6.28
CA GLN A 40 3.27 1.49 -5.09
C GLN A 40 2.49 1.04 -3.85
N VAL A 41 3.19 0.36 -2.95
CA VAL A 41 2.60 -0.18 -1.72
C VAL A 41 2.90 0.74 -0.55
N TYR A 42 1.86 1.14 0.18
CA TYR A 42 1.93 2.00 1.34
C TYR A 42 1.31 1.32 2.57
N ALA A 43 2.01 1.36 3.70
CA ALA A 43 1.47 1.03 5.02
C ALA A 43 1.03 2.30 5.77
N CYS A 44 -0.09 2.24 6.48
CA CYS A 44 -0.58 3.34 7.30
C CYS A 44 0.26 3.54 8.56
N GLY A 45 0.94 4.68 8.67
CA GLY A 45 1.80 5.03 9.80
C GLY A 45 1.07 5.12 11.14
N VAL A 46 -0.17 5.59 11.16
CA VAL A 46 -1.01 5.57 12.40
C VAL A 46 -1.25 4.14 12.85
N ALA A 47 -1.64 3.25 11.93
CA ALA A 47 -1.91 1.85 12.27
C ALA A 47 -0.63 1.12 12.69
N MET A 48 0.50 1.39 12.03
CA MET A 48 1.80 0.88 12.46
C MET A 48 2.13 1.31 13.89
N LYS A 49 1.97 2.60 14.21
CA LYS A 49 2.22 3.14 15.56
C LYS A 49 1.33 2.48 16.61
N MET A 50 0.05 2.23 16.31
CA MET A 50 -0.87 1.54 17.22
C MET A 50 -0.45 0.09 17.52
N ASN A 51 0.29 -0.53 16.60
CA ASN A 51 0.76 -1.91 16.70
C ASN A 51 2.24 -2.02 17.07
N ASN A 52 2.89 -0.92 17.47
CA ASN A 52 4.32 -0.86 17.79
C ASN A 52 5.24 -1.31 16.64
N LEU A 53 4.82 -1.08 15.39
CA LEU A 53 5.57 -1.41 14.19
C LEU A 53 6.36 -0.21 13.68
N THR A 54 7.49 -0.50 13.05
CA THR A 54 8.40 0.47 12.44
C THR A 54 8.61 0.13 10.96
N GLU A 55 9.26 1.01 10.21
CA GLU A 55 9.62 0.73 8.80
C GLU A 55 10.47 -0.52 8.65
N ASN A 56 11.25 -0.86 9.68
CA ASN A 56 12.07 -2.06 9.71
C ASN A 56 11.25 -3.36 9.83
N ASP A 57 9.95 -3.28 10.08
CA ASP A 57 9.07 -4.45 10.16
C ASP A 57 8.34 -4.71 8.83
N LEU A 58 8.46 -3.80 7.87
CA LEU A 58 7.80 -3.87 6.58
C LEU A 58 8.59 -4.69 5.55
N ALA A 59 7.86 -5.38 4.68
CA ALA A 59 8.42 -6.05 3.51
C ALA A 59 9.17 -5.05 2.60
N LYS A 60 10.13 -5.54 1.83
CA LYS A 60 10.93 -4.68 0.95
C LYS A 60 10.04 -3.98 -0.09
N GLY A 61 10.30 -2.69 -0.30
CA GLY A 61 9.56 -1.87 -1.27
C GLY A 61 8.28 -1.23 -0.73
N VAL A 62 7.84 -1.60 0.47
CA VAL A 62 6.69 -0.98 1.13
C VAL A 62 7.10 0.38 1.73
N LYS A 63 6.34 1.42 1.42
CA LYS A 63 6.52 2.78 1.92
C LYS A 63 5.59 3.05 3.10
N VAL A 64 5.88 4.06 3.92
CA VAL A 64 4.95 4.53 4.95
C VAL A 64 4.21 5.78 4.50
N ALA A 65 2.88 5.72 4.54
CA ALA A 65 2.03 6.90 4.46
C ALA A 65 1.72 7.37 5.88
N PRO A 66 2.00 8.63 6.27
CA PRO A 66 1.73 9.10 7.64
C PRO A 66 0.29 8.82 8.11
N ILE A 67 -0.69 9.03 7.22
CA ILE A 67 -2.11 8.75 7.44
C ILE A 67 -2.68 8.19 6.13
N SER A 68 -3.28 6.99 6.15
CA SER A 68 -3.81 6.33 4.95
C SER A 68 -4.91 7.12 4.24
N PHE A 69 -5.84 7.71 5.01
CA PHE A 69 -6.94 8.50 4.44
C PHE A 69 -6.44 9.71 3.65
N TYR A 70 -5.41 10.40 4.15
CA TYR A 70 -4.81 11.53 3.45
C TYR A 70 -4.16 11.10 2.13
N GLU A 71 -3.45 9.97 2.14
CA GLU A 71 -2.82 9.43 0.92
C GLU A 71 -3.89 9.04 -0.12
N ILE A 72 -4.97 8.37 0.31
CA ILE A 72 -6.10 8.01 -0.56
C ILE A 72 -6.77 9.26 -1.15
N ALA A 73 -7.01 10.30 -0.34
CA ALA A 73 -7.64 11.55 -0.80
C ALA A 73 -6.75 12.30 -1.81
N LYS A 74 -5.43 12.30 -1.59
CA LYS A 74 -4.46 12.87 -2.53
C LYS A 74 -4.57 12.20 -3.91
N TRP A 75 -4.56 10.87 -3.98
CA TRP A 75 -4.61 10.16 -5.27
C TRP A 75 -5.96 10.29 -5.97
N GLN A 76 -7.07 10.30 -5.23
CA GLN A 76 -8.39 10.59 -5.81
C GLN A 76 -8.42 11.98 -6.45
N LYS A 77 -7.79 12.99 -5.83
CA LYS A 77 -7.69 14.34 -6.39
C LYS A 77 -6.89 14.38 -7.70
N GLU A 78 -5.88 13.51 -7.83
CA GLU A 78 -5.09 13.34 -9.05
C GLU A 78 -5.81 12.50 -10.13
N GLY A 79 -7.08 12.13 -9.90
CA GLY A 79 -7.90 11.42 -10.87
C GLY A 79 -7.82 9.89 -10.80
N TYR A 80 -7.20 9.32 -9.75
CA TYR A 80 -7.20 7.88 -9.55
C TYR A 80 -8.59 7.37 -9.18
N ILE A 81 -8.97 6.23 -9.76
CA ILE A 81 -10.17 5.50 -9.36
C ILE A 81 -9.92 4.86 -7.99
N TYR A 82 -10.79 5.16 -7.03
CA TYR A 82 -10.72 4.57 -5.70
C TYR A 82 -11.45 3.23 -5.66
N LEU A 83 -10.76 2.21 -5.15
CA LEU A 83 -11.30 0.90 -4.86
C LEU A 83 -11.06 0.59 -3.37
N ARG A 84 -12.09 0.05 -2.71
CA ARG A 84 -11.99 -0.46 -1.34
C ARG A 84 -12.23 -1.97 -1.37
N LEU A 85 -11.28 -2.72 -0.81
CA LEU A 85 -11.24 -4.18 -0.77
C LEU A 85 -11.28 -4.67 0.68
#